data_AF-A0A7C7V9U2-F1
#
_entry.id   AF-A0A7C7V9U2-F1
#
_cell.length_a   1.000
_cell.length_b   1.000
_cell.length_c   1.000
_cell.angle_alpha   90.00
_cell.angle_beta   90.00
_cell.angle_gamma   90.00
#
_symmetry.space_group_name_H-M   'P 1'
#
loop_
_entity.id
_entity.type
_entity.pdbx_description
1 polymer ?
#
loop_
_entity_poly.entity_id
_entity_poly.type
_entity_poly.pdbx_seq_one_letter_code
_entity_poly.pdbx_strand_id
1 'polypeptide(L)'
;WDPRKRHDNKFALHYARQGMIALAFDNPARGEASSSIRGLSEVSLSAIWAGRNYLGISVFQKTQVLKWLARQDFVDSDRIATCGHSLGSDPADIVAFLNPELVSAVIHNDFCCNWRERSIAMSGYPSTPHHVVPGMFAWFDAPDIQAALAPTPLLFTEGGRTNQLERIRAAYALKGARENLKVYYYEKYATPDKRPFDGKPIPEGLTSWDEYFKYANVDAANHRFHPEHAVPWLAKVFGMKTNDELWRWKGDE
;
A
#
# COMPACT_ATOMS: atom_id res chain seq x y z
N TRP A 1 -9.55 -17.69 -5.55
CA TRP A 1 -8.99 -16.65 -6.42
C TRP A 1 -9.20 -17.04 -7.87
N ASP A 2 -9.81 -16.16 -8.67
CA ASP A 2 -9.88 -16.39 -10.12
C ASP A 2 -8.46 -16.40 -10.73
N PRO A 3 -8.26 -17.04 -11.90
CA PRO A 3 -6.97 -17.11 -12.59
C PRO A 3 -6.27 -15.76 -12.74
N ARG A 4 -7.00 -14.68 -13.07
CA ARG A 4 -6.46 -13.33 -13.24
C ARG A 4 -5.83 -12.83 -11.94
N LYS A 5 -6.57 -12.81 -10.83
CA LYS A 5 -6.00 -12.35 -9.56
C LYS A 5 -4.80 -13.19 -9.10
N ARG A 6 -4.78 -14.50 -9.37
CA ARG A 6 -3.60 -15.34 -9.06
C ARG A 6 -2.38 -14.96 -9.89
N HIS A 7 -2.58 -14.58 -11.14
CA HIS A 7 -1.51 -14.09 -11.99
C HIS A 7 -1.00 -12.73 -11.50
N ASP A 8 -1.92 -11.81 -11.25
CA ASP A 8 -1.60 -10.43 -10.92
C ASP A 8 -0.91 -10.33 -9.54
N ASN A 9 -1.36 -11.10 -8.54
CA ASN A 9 -0.81 -11.06 -7.19
C ASN A 9 0.61 -11.64 -7.06
N LYS A 10 1.23 -12.13 -8.14
CA LYS A 10 2.66 -12.49 -8.18
C LYS A 10 3.51 -11.24 -8.41
N PHE A 11 3.30 -10.18 -7.62
CA PHE A 11 3.90 -8.86 -7.86
C PHE A 11 5.43 -8.87 -7.89
N ALA A 12 6.09 -9.68 -7.05
CA ALA A 12 7.55 -9.85 -7.12
C ALA A 12 8.02 -10.40 -8.48
N LEU A 13 7.29 -11.34 -9.07
CA LEU A 13 7.62 -11.88 -10.40
C LEU A 13 7.45 -10.82 -11.50
N HIS A 14 6.45 -9.95 -11.38
CA HIS A 14 6.22 -8.88 -12.35
C HIS A 14 7.37 -7.88 -12.36
N TYR A 15 7.85 -7.45 -11.18
CA TYR A 15 9.02 -6.58 -11.08
C TYR A 15 10.31 -7.27 -11.53
N ALA A 16 10.50 -8.55 -11.20
CA ALA A 16 11.65 -9.33 -11.68
C ALA A 16 11.70 -9.39 -13.21
N ARG A 17 10.55 -9.58 -13.86
CA ARG A 17 10.44 -9.56 -15.34
C ARG A 17 10.67 -8.20 -15.96
N GLN A 18 10.58 -7.11 -15.20
CA GLN A 18 10.92 -5.76 -15.63
C GLN A 18 12.42 -5.45 -15.43
N GLY A 19 13.21 -6.42 -14.96
CA GLY A 19 14.65 -6.27 -14.73
C GLY A 19 15.01 -5.71 -13.34
N MET A 20 14.06 -5.71 -12.40
CA MET A 20 14.30 -5.28 -11.02
C MET A 20 14.66 -6.48 -10.14
N ILE A 21 15.39 -6.24 -9.05
CA ILE A 21 15.50 -7.21 -7.97
C ILE A 21 14.25 -7.11 -7.11
N ALA A 22 13.55 -8.24 -6.93
CA ALA A 22 12.33 -8.28 -6.13
C ALA A 22 12.49 -9.23 -4.94
N LEU A 23 12.30 -8.70 -3.74
CA LEU A 23 12.34 -9.46 -2.50
C LEU A 23 10.95 -9.53 -1.90
N ALA A 24 10.43 -10.75 -1.71
CA ALA A 24 9.10 -11.01 -1.17
C ALA A 24 9.19 -11.49 0.28
N PHE A 25 8.29 -10.99 1.13
CA PHE A 25 8.29 -11.30 2.56
C PHE A 25 6.95 -11.85 2.99
N ASP A 26 6.98 -12.79 3.93
CA ASP A 26 5.80 -13.12 4.70
C ASP A 26 5.49 -12.02 5.72
N ASN A 27 4.20 -11.73 5.85
CA ASN A 27 3.70 -10.97 6.98
C ASN A 27 3.69 -11.87 8.23
N PRO A 28 3.85 -11.31 9.46
CA PRO A 28 3.78 -12.13 10.67
C PRO A 28 2.47 -12.93 10.71
N ALA A 29 2.53 -14.19 11.16
CA ALA A 29 1.40 -15.13 11.19
C ALA A 29 0.79 -15.50 9.81
N ARG A 30 1.56 -15.37 8.72
CA ARG A 30 1.20 -15.75 7.35
C ARG A 30 2.33 -16.55 6.70
N GLY A 31 1.98 -17.33 5.67
CA GLY A 31 2.95 -18.13 4.91
C GLY A 31 3.76 -19.08 5.78
N GLU A 32 5.08 -19.06 5.64
CA GLU A 32 6.01 -19.85 6.43
C GLU A 32 6.03 -19.42 7.91
N ALA A 33 5.67 -18.17 8.21
CA ALA A 33 5.51 -17.66 9.56
C ALA A 33 4.14 -17.98 10.20
N SER A 34 3.32 -18.83 9.57
CA SER A 34 2.03 -19.26 10.11
C SER A 34 2.18 -20.27 11.26
N SER A 35 1.16 -20.36 12.10
CA SER A 35 1.09 -21.33 13.19
C SER A 35 -0.23 -22.10 13.12
N SER A 36 -0.21 -23.39 13.43
CA SER A 36 -1.40 -24.21 13.60
C SER A 36 -2.16 -23.91 14.90
N ILE A 37 -1.55 -23.19 15.83
CA ILE A 37 -2.11 -22.93 17.16
C ILE A 37 -2.69 -21.51 17.26
N ARG A 38 -2.09 -20.52 16.58
CA ARG A 38 -2.53 -19.12 16.63
C ARG A 38 -2.53 -18.48 15.23
N GLY A 39 -3.65 -17.87 14.87
CA GLY A 39 -3.77 -17.08 13.65
C GLY A 39 -3.35 -15.63 13.84
N LEU A 40 -3.55 -14.83 12.78
CA LEU A 40 -3.22 -13.41 12.75
C LEU A 40 -3.86 -12.63 13.90
N SER A 41 -5.14 -12.88 14.18
CA SER A 41 -5.86 -12.13 15.21
C SER A 41 -5.35 -12.46 16.61
N GLU A 42 -5.12 -13.74 16.91
CA GLU A 42 -4.59 -14.20 18.19
C GLU A 42 -3.16 -13.68 18.42
N VAL A 43 -2.31 -13.73 17.39
CA VAL A 43 -0.95 -13.17 17.45
C VAL A 43 -0.99 -11.66 17.68
N SER A 44 -1.89 -10.94 17.00
CA SER A 44 -2.03 -9.49 17.15
C SER A 44 -2.48 -9.10 18.55
N LEU A 45 -3.48 -9.78 19.10
CA LEU A 45 -3.93 -9.55 20.48
C LEU A 45 -2.84 -9.90 21.49
N SER A 46 -2.11 -11.00 21.28
CA SER A 46 -0.98 -11.39 22.14
C SER A 46 0.13 -10.35 22.13
N ALA A 47 0.41 -9.73 20.97
CA ALA A 47 1.38 -8.65 20.87
C ALA A 47 0.96 -7.44 21.71
N ILE A 48 -0.33 -7.07 21.67
CA ILE A 48 -0.88 -5.98 22.50
C ILE A 48 -0.68 -6.27 23.99
N TRP A 49 -1.02 -7.48 24.44
CA TRP A 49 -0.79 -7.91 25.82
C TRP A 49 0.69 -7.83 26.24
N ALA A 50 1.62 -8.05 25.31
CA ALA A 50 3.05 -7.94 25.52
C ALA A 50 3.61 -6.50 25.39
N GLY A 51 2.77 -5.48 25.32
CA GLY A 51 3.21 -4.09 25.12
C GLY A 51 3.85 -3.86 23.75
N ARG A 52 3.39 -4.59 22.73
CA ARG A 52 3.76 -4.47 21.31
C ARG A 52 2.49 -4.34 20.47
N ASN A 53 2.64 -4.29 19.16
CA ASN A 53 1.52 -4.38 18.22
C ASN A 53 1.97 -5.06 16.94
N TYR A 54 1.02 -5.60 16.19
CA TYR A 54 1.29 -6.34 14.95
C TYR A 54 2.06 -5.50 13.92
N LEU A 55 1.58 -4.27 13.67
CA LEU A 55 2.13 -3.39 12.66
C LEU A 55 3.59 -3.04 12.96
N GLY A 56 3.91 -2.72 14.22
CA GLY A 56 5.26 -2.45 14.69
C GLY A 56 6.21 -3.64 14.54
N ILE A 57 5.74 -4.87 14.80
CA ILE A 57 6.52 -6.09 14.56
C ILE A 57 6.78 -6.27 13.05
N SER A 58 5.74 -6.12 12.23
CA SER A 58 5.82 -6.24 10.77
C SER A 58 6.78 -5.22 10.15
N VAL A 59 6.70 -3.96 10.58
CA VAL A 59 7.58 -2.86 10.15
C VAL A 59 9.01 -3.10 10.60
N PHE A 60 9.22 -3.52 11.86
CA PHE A 60 10.55 -3.81 12.39
C PHE A 60 11.27 -4.87 11.55
N GLN A 61 10.62 -6.01 11.30
CA GLN A 61 11.19 -7.11 10.51
C GLN A 61 11.56 -6.66 9.09
N LYS A 62 10.63 -6.00 8.39
CA LYS A 62 10.85 -5.50 7.02
C LYS A 62 11.95 -4.44 6.95
N THR A 63 12.06 -3.58 7.97
CA THR A 63 13.13 -2.58 8.08
C THR A 63 14.51 -3.24 8.17
N GLN A 64 14.64 -4.35 8.92
CA GLN A 64 15.93 -5.07 8.98
C GLN A 64 16.33 -5.62 7.61
N VAL A 65 15.36 -6.16 6.87
CA VAL A 65 15.65 -6.71 5.56
C VAL A 65 15.94 -5.62 4.52
N LEU A 66 15.24 -4.49 4.57
CA LEU A 66 15.56 -3.31 3.76
C LEU A 66 17.02 -2.88 3.97
N LYS A 67 17.45 -2.76 5.24
CA LYS A 67 18.82 -2.38 5.59
C LYS A 67 19.87 -3.39 5.13
N TRP A 68 19.53 -4.68 5.12
CA TRP A 68 20.40 -5.71 4.54
C TRP A 68 20.45 -5.59 3.01
N LEU A 69 19.30 -5.43 2.36
CA LEU A 69 19.18 -5.35 0.90
C LEU A 69 19.98 -4.16 0.34
N ALA A 70 19.89 -3.00 0.99
CA ALA A 70 20.61 -1.79 0.60
C ALA A 70 22.15 -1.90 0.68
N ARG A 71 22.69 -2.99 1.24
CA ARG A 71 24.13 -3.25 1.37
C ARG A 71 24.65 -4.30 0.38
N GLN A 72 23.80 -4.83 -0.50
CA GLN A 72 24.20 -5.86 -1.44
C GLN A 72 24.80 -5.21 -2.69
N ASP A 73 25.96 -5.69 -3.14
CA ASP A 73 26.69 -5.12 -4.29
C ASP A 73 25.90 -5.19 -5.61
N PHE A 74 24.92 -6.09 -5.69
CA PHE A 74 24.04 -6.24 -6.85
C PHE A 74 22.79 -5.35 -6.77
N VAL A 75 22.58 -4.60 -5.69
CA VAL A 75 21.45 -3.68 -5.49
C VAL A 75 21.92 -2.25 -5.71
N ASP A 76 21.18 -1.52 -6.54
CA ASP A 76 21.32 -0.07 -6.64
C ASP A 76 20.62 0.58 -5.44
N SER A 77 21.41 1.06 -4.46
CA SER A 77 20.88 1.62 -3.22
C SER A 77 20.14 2.95 -3.40
N ASP A 78 20.33 3.64 -4.53
CA ASP A 78 19.61 4.88 -4.82
C ASP A 78 18.22 4.63 -5.43
N ARG A 79 17.91 3.37 -5.78
CA ARG A 79 16.67 2.95 -6.47
C ARG A 79 16.00 1.77 -5.77
N ILE A 80 15.61 1.95 -4.51
CA ILE A 80 14.82 0.97 -3.76
C ILE A 80 13.40 1.48 -3.55
N ALA A 81 12.41 0.59 -3.73
CA ALA A 81 11.00 0.89 -3.49
C ALA A 81 10.39 -0.08 -2.49
N THR A 82 9.42 0.41 -1.72
CA THR A 82 8.50 -0.44 -0.98
C THR A 82 7.23 -0.65 -1.80
N CYS A 83 6.73 -1.88 -1.81
CA CYS A 83 5.49 -2.24 -2.48
C CYS A 83 4.66 -3.11 -1.55
N GLY A 84 3.45 -2.66 -1.24
CA GLY A 84 2.50 -3.39 -0.43
C GLY A 84 1.21 -3.65 -1.20
N HIS A 85 0.56 -4.78 -0.88
CA HIS A 85 -0.74 -5.15 -1.40
C HIS A 85 -1.67 -5.51 -0.24
N SER A 86 -2.87 -4.92 -0.20
CA SER A 86 -3.86 -5.13 0.87
C SER A 86 -3.22 -4.87 2.25
N LEU A 87 -3.31 -5.84 3.18
CA LEU A 87 -2.61 -5.82 4.48
C LEU A 87 -1.12 -5.43 4.41
N GLY A 88 -0.44 -5.70 3.29
CA GLY A 88 0.96 -5.34 3.10
C GLY A 88 1.23 -3.86 2.82
N SER A 89 0.21 -3.08 2.47
CA SER A 89 0.33 -1.65 2.12
C SER A 89 0.77 -0.80 3.32
N ASP A 90 0.14 -1.01 4.48
CA ASP A 90 0.46 -0.24 5.69
C ASP A 90 1.92 -0.37 6.14
N PRO A 91 2.49 -1.59 6.28
CA PRO A 91 3.91 -1.69 6.62
C PRO A 91 4.82 -1.20 5.49
N ALA A 92 4.42 -1.25 4.22
CA ALA A 92 5.22 -0.69 3.11
C ALA A 92 5.33 0.84 3.20
N ASP A 93 4.22 1.52 3.48
CA ASP A 93 4.17 2.97 3.69
C ASP A 93 5.04 3.37 4.90
N ILE A 94 4.87 2.66 6.02
CA ILE A 94 5.58 2.99 7.28
C ILE A 94 7.09 2.69 7.17
N VAL A 95 7.48 1.60 6.53
CA VAL A 95 8.91 1.29 6.30
C VAL A 95 9.55 2.40 5.47
N ALA A 96 8.88 2.89 4.42
CA ALA A 96 9.39 4.00 3.63
C ALA A 96 9.50 5.29 4.45
N PHE A 97 8.45 5.61 5.21
CA PHE A 97 8.42 6.81 6.06
C PHE A 97 9.54 6.83 7.11
N LEU A 98 9.87 5.66 7.68
CA LEU A 98 10.91 5.54 8.72
C LEU A 98 12.34 5.39 8.16
N ASN A 99 12.51 5.18 6.86
CA ASN A 99 13.83 5.03 6.22
C ASN A 99 13.89 5.88 4.91
N PRO A 100 13.66 7.20 5.00
CA PRO A 100 13.59 8.07 3.82
C PRO A 100 14.90 8.15 3.04
N GLU A 101 16.03 7.82 3.66
CA GLU A 101 17.34 7.75 3.04
C GLU A 101 17.56 6.48 2.20
N LEU A 102 16.72 5.46 2.38
CA LEU A 102 16.82 4.17 1.67
C LEU A 102 15.71 3.96 0.66
N VAL A 103 14.58 4.67 0.74
CA VAL A 103 13.41 4.38 -0.09
C VAL A 103 13.08 5.54 -1.01
N SER A 104 13.18 5.28 -2.32
CA SER A 104 13.00 6.26 -3.39
C SER A 104 11.60 6.23 -4.03
N ALA A 105 10.78 5.22 -3.75
CA ALA A 105 9.39 5.15 -4.22
C ALA A 105 8.52 4.21 -3.35
N VAL A 106 7.22 4.47 -3.32
CA VAL A 106 6.23 3.68 -2.55
C VAL A 106 5.05 3.31 -3.44
N ILE A 107 4.69 2.02 -3.44
CA ILE A 107 3.50 1.49 -4.08
C ILE A 107 2.53 0.99 -3.01
N HIS A 108 1.42 1.71 -2.88
CA HIS A 108 0.29 1.38 -2.03
C HIS A 108 -0.80 0.72 -2.88
N ASN A 109 -0.79 -0.62 -2.98
CA ASN A 109 -1.84 -1.37 -3.67
C ASN A 109 -2.94 -1.79 -2.69
N ASP A 110 -3.61 -0.77 -2.15
CA ASP A 110 -4.89 -0.83 -1.46
C ASP A 110 -5.62 0.50 -1.67
N PHE A 111 -6.85 0.64 -1.19
CA PHE A 111 -7.52 1.93 -1.19
C PHE A 111 -7.02 2.80 -0.03
N CYS A 112 -6.90 4.12 -0.25
CA CYS A 112 -6.62 5.06 0.83
C CYS A 112 -7.76 5.05 1.86
N CYS A 113 -7.45 4.58 3.07
CA CYS A 113 -8.42 4.37 4.14
C CYS A 113 -8.09 5.25 5.34
N ASN A 114 -9.07 5.97 5.87
CA ASN A 114 -8.99 6.59 7.19
C ASN A 114 -9.55 5.60 8.21
N TRP A 115 -8.70 5.01 9.06
CA TRP A 115 -9.10 3.88 9.89
C TRP A 115 -10.05 4.30 11.01
N ARG A 116 -9.86 5.48 11.60
CA ARG A 116 -10.77 6.03 12.61
C ARG A 116 -12.15 6.28 12.02
N GLU A 117 -12.23 6.95 10.88
CA GLU A 117 -13.51 7.20 10.19
C GLU A 117 -14.22 5.90 9.84
N ARG A 118 -13.51 4.90 9.29
CA ARG A 118 -14.06 3.55 9.05
C ARG A 118 -14.60 2.92 10.33
N SER A 119 -13.80 2.96 11.41
CA SER A 119 -14.15 2.32 12.68
C SER A 119 -15.39 2.95 13.30
N ILE A 120 -15.54 4.28 13.20
CA ILE A 120 -16.74 4.99 13.66
C ILE A 120 -17.94 4.64 12.76
N ALA A 121 -17.78 4.76 11.44
CA ALA A 121 -18.84 4.50 10.48
C ALA A 121 -19.41 3.07 10.59
N MET A 122 -18.55 2.09 10.86
CA MET A 122 -18.91 0.67 10.94
C MET A 122 -19.11 0.18 12.39
N SER A 123 -19.21 1.07 13.38
CA SER A 123 -19.38 0.69 14.79
C SER A 123 -18.34 -0.32 15.32
N GLY A 124 -17.10 -0.18 14.86
CA GLY A 124 -15.97 -1.07 15.18
C GLY A 124 -15.96 -2.41 14.45
N TYR A 125 -16.91 -2.66 13.54
CA TYR A 125 -16.99 -3.89 12.75
C TYR A 125 -16.20 -3.80 11.43
N PRO A 126 -15.51 -4.87 11.01
CA PRO A 126 -15.10 -6.01 11.82
C PRO A 126 -13.90 -5.65 12.71
N SER A 127 -13.71 -6.43 13.78
CA SER A 127 -12.50 -6.32 14.60
C SER A 127 -11.27 -6.70 13.78
N THR A 128 -10.31 -5.78 13.67
CA THR A 128 -9.04 -5.99 12.96
C THR A 128 -7.85 -5.71 13.89
N PRO A 129 -7.54 -6.61 14.83
CA PRO A 129 -6.51 -6.37 15.86
C PRO A 129 -5.10 -6.15 15.28
N HIS A 130 -4.85 -6.58 14.05
CA HIS A 130 -3.57 -6.35 13.36
C HIS A 130 -3.35 -4.88 12.93
N HIS A 131 -4.41 -4.06 12.87
CA HIS A 131 -4.29 -2.60 12.66
C HIS A 131 -4.27 -1.81 13.98
N VAL A 132 -4.41 -2.48 15.13
CA VAL A 132 -4.47 -1.79 16.43
C VAL A 132 -3.06 -1.42 16.88
N VAL A 133 -2.79 -0.11 16.90
CA VAL A 133 -1.60 0.49 17.50
C VAL A 133 -2.05 1.34 18.69
N PRO A 134 -1.89 0.86 19.95
CA PRO A 134 -2.32 1.59 21.12
C PRO A 134 -1.73 3.01 21.18
N GLY A 135 -2.60 4.02 21.34
CA GLY A 135 -2.20 5.43 21.44
C GLY A 135 -2.00 6.18 20.11
N MET A 136 -2.03 5.49 18.96
CA MET A 136 -1.73 6.12 17.65
C MET A 136 -2.65 7.29 17.30
N PHE A 137 -3.96 7.15 17.50
CA PHE A 137 -4.92 8.16 17.07
C PHE A 137 -4.91 9.45 17.91
N ALA A 138 -4.09 9.54 18.96
CA ALA A 138 -3.81 10.83 19.61
C ALA A 138 -2.93 11.74 18.72
N TRP A 139 -2.32 11.17 17.67
CA TRP A 139 -1.33 11.85 16.84
C TRP A 139 -1.73 11.87 15.36
N PHE A 140 -2.10 10.72 14.80
CA PHE A 140 -2.32 10.56 13.36
C PHE A 140 -3.14 9.32 13.01
N ASP A 141 -3.53 9.21 11.74
CA ASP A 141 -4.12 8.04 11.09
C ASP A 141 -3.36 7.71 9.78
N ALA A 142 -3.72 6.63 9.09
CA ALA A 142 -3.01 6.15 7.90
C ALA A 142 -2.85 7.19 6.77
N PRO A 143 -3.86 8.02 6.41
CA PRO A 143 -3.68 9.06 5.41
C PRO A 143 -2.66 10.12 5.80
N ASP A 144 -2.44 10.35 7.10
CA ASP A 144 -1.45 11.32 7.57
C ASP A 144 -0.02 10.77 7.40
N ILE A 145 0.19 9.46 7.58
CA ILE A 145 1.46 8.79 7.25
C ILE A 145 1.73 8.90 5.75
N GLN A 146 0.73 8.65 4.92
CA GLN A 146 0.82 8.76 3.46
C GLN A 146 1.09 10.20 3.00
N ALA A 147 0.50 11.19 3.66
CA ALA A 147 0.83 12.59 3.42
C ALA A 147 2.26 12.94 3.83
N ALA A 148 2.76 12.35 4.92
CA ALA A 148 4.10 12.58 5.44
C ALA A 148 5.22 11.93 4.60
N LEU A 149 4.89 11.06 3.65
CA LEU A 149 5.82 10.54 2.65
C LEU A 149 6.30 11.59 1.65
N ALA A 150 5.63 12.75 1.54
CA ALA A 150 6.06 13.81 0.63
C ALA A 150 7.50 14.27 0.94
N PRO A 151 8.40 14.38 -0.08
CA PRO A 151 8.12 14.36 -1.51
C PRO A 151 8.30 13.00 -2.23
N THR A 152 8.54 11.89 -1.51
CA THR A 152 8.82 10.58 -2.11
C THR A 152 7.71 10.13 -3.05
N PRO A 153 8.01 9.73 -4.30
CA PRO A 153 7.02 9.17 -5.23
C PRO A 153 6.11 8.12 -4.59
N LEU A 154 4.80 8.34 -4.65
CA LEU A 154 3.77 7.49 -4.06
C LEU A 154 2.68 7.16 -5.08
N LEU A 155 2.41 5.86 -5.24
CA LEU A 155 1.37 5.35 -6.11
C LEU A 155 0.27 4.67 -5.31
N PHE A 156 -0.96 5.16 -5.46
CA PHE A 156 -2.19 4.41 -5.12
C PHE A 156 -2.76 3.75 -6.36
N THR A 157 -3.09 2.47 -6.29
CA THR A 157 -3.69 1.74 -7.43
C THR A 157 -5.18 1.45 -7.28
N GLU A 158 -5.74 1.58 -6.07
CA GLU A 158 -7.11 1.16 -5.76
C GLU A 158 -7.97 2.29 -5.14
N GLY A 159 -7.57 3.54 -5.37
CA GLY A 159 -8.37 4.71 -5.06
C GLY A 159 -8.53 4.96 -3.56
N GLY A 160 -9.76 5.16 -3.12
CA GLY A 160 -10.11 5.63 -1.78
C GLY A 160 -11.04 6.84 -1.84
N ARG A 161 -11.32 7.45 -0.69
CA ARG A 161 -12.16 8.66 -0.68
C ARG A 161 -11.40 9.87 -1.20
N THR A 162 -12.03 10.64 -2.07
CA THR A 162 -11.39 11.82 -2.68
C THR A 162 -10.95 12.85 -1.65
N ASN A 163 -11.70 13.06 -0.56
CA ASN A 163 -11.31 14.01 0.49
C ASN A 163 -9.99 13.60 1.17
N GLN A 164 -9.76 12.31 1.42
CA GLN A 164 -8.50 11.84 2.03
C GLN A 164 -7.34 11.95 1.03
N LEU A 165 -7.56 11.55 -0.22
CA LEU A 165 -6.56 11.66 -1.29
C LEU A 165 -6.17 13.12 -1.59
N GLU A 166 -7.11 14.07 -1.51
CA GLU A 166 -6.79 15.50 -1.67
C GLU A 166 -6.00 16.07 -0.50
N ARG A 167 -6.18 15.56 0.73
CA ARG A 167 -5.30 15.92 1.87
C ARG A 167 -3.85 15.48 1.62
N ILE A 168 -3.65 14.26 1.12
CA ILE A 168 -2.32 13.76 0.73
C ILE A 168 -1.76 14.61 -0.42
N ARG A 169 -2.57 14.90 -1.44
CA ARG A 169 -2.16 15.73 -2.58
C ARG A 169 -1.77 17.15 -2.16
N ALA A 170 -2.44 17.72 -1.16
CA ALA A 170 -2.08 19.01 -0.59
C ALA A 170 -0.71 18.96 0.09
N ALA A 171 -0.39 17.90 0.84
CA ALA A 171 0.94 17.73 1.44
C ALA A 171 2.06 17.63 0.39
N TYR A 172 1.85 16.86 -0.69
CA TYR A 172 2.79 16.81 -1.82
C TYR A 172 2.96 18.16 -2.52
N ALA A 173 1.87 18.91 -2.70
CA ALA A 173 1.93 20.26 -3.27
C ALA A 173 2.71 21.25 -2.37
N LEU A 174 2.55 21.16 -1.04
CA LEU A 174 3.33 21.96 -0.08
C LEU A 174 4.83 21.68 -0.14
N LYS A 175 5.23 20.48 -0.59
CA LYS A 175 6.63 20.10 -0.83
C LYS A 175 7.11 20.39 -2.25
N GLY A 176 6.29 21.03 -3.09
CA GLY A 176 6.63 21.33 -4.48
C GLY A 176 6.73 20.09 -5.37
N ALA A 177 6.14 18.96 -4.96
CA ALA A 177 6.26 17.65 -5.60
C ALA A 177 4.88 17.05 -5.90
N ARG A 178 3.91 17.87 -6.33
CA ARG A 178 2.51 17.45 -6.53
C ARG A 178 2.37 16.26 -7.49
N GLU A 179 3.23 16.22 -8.49
CA GLU A 179 3.34 15.20 -9.54
C GLU A 179 3.88 13.85 -9.05
N ASN A 180 4.56 13.82 -7.89
CA ASN A 180 5.07 12.59 -7.30
C ASN A 180 3.96 11.72 -6.69
N LEU A 181 2.76 12.27 -6.46
CA LEU A 181 1.59 11.50 -6.07
C LEU A 181 0.77 11.08 -7.29
N LYS A 182 0.72 9.77 -7.55
CA LYS A 182 -0.14 9.18 -8.58
C LYS A 182 -1.26 8.35 -7.95
N VAL A 183 -2.48 8.51 -8.45
CA VAL A 183 -3.65 7.79 -7.96
C VAL A 183 -4.42 7.20 -9.13
N TYR A 184 -4.69 5.91 -9.08
CA TYR A 184 -5.70 5.23 -9.88
C TYR A 184 -6.84 4.82 -8.97
N TYR A 185 -8.06 4.97 -9.47
CA TYR A 185 -9.26 4.38 -8.89
C TYR A 185 -9.59 3.09 -9.64
N TYR A 186 -10.35 2.19 -9.00
CA TYR A 186 -11.02 1.11 -9.72
C TYR A 186 -11.80 1.65 -10.93
N GLU A 187 -11.88 0.86 -12.01
CA GLU A 187 -12.60 1.24 -13.23
C GLU A 187 -14.05 1.67 -12.96
N LYS A 188 -14.71 0.98 -12.02
CA LYS A 188 -16.05 1.29 -11.51
C LYS A 188 -16.18 2.71 -10.96
N TYR A 189 -15.10 3.29 -10.45
CA TYR A 189 -15.03 4.58 -9.77
C TYR A 189 -14.02 5.54 -10.44
N ALA A 190 -13.65 5.29 -11.70
CA ALA A 190 -12.52 5.96 -12.36
C ALA A 190 -12.67 7.48 -12.47
N THR A 191 -13.88 7.96 -12.72
CA THR A 191 -14.19 9.37 -12.95
C THR A 191 -15.11 9.93 -11.87
N PRO A 192 -15.10 11.26 -11.61
CA PRO A 192 -15.91 11.86 -10.54
C PRO A 192 -17.41 11.55 -10.64
N ASP A 193 -17.97 11.53 -11.84
CA ASP A 193 -19.38 11.16 -12.11
C ASP A 193 -19.71 9.71 -11.71
N LYS A 194 -18.70 8.82 -11.68
CA LYS A 194 -18.83 7.43 -11.24
C LYS A 194 -18.67 7.25 -9.73
N ARG A 195 -18.43 8.31 -8.96
CA ARG A 195 -18.23 8.30 -7.50
C ARG A 195 -19.38 9.01 -6.78
N PRO A 196 -20.54 8.35 -6.63
CA PRO A 196 -21.79 9.00 -6.20
C PRO A 196 -21.79 9.51 -4.75
N PHE A 197 -20.82 9.08 -3.94
CA PHE A 197 -20.67 9.45 -2.53
C PHE A 197 -19.44 10.31 -2.26
N ASP A 198 -18.71 10.76 -3.29
CA ASP A 198 -17.62 11.72 -3.10
C ASP A 198 -18.14 13.00 -2.45
N GLY A 199 -17.39 13.49 -1.47
CA GLY A 199 -17.74 14.67 -0.68
C GLY A 199 -18.92 14.49 0.30
N LYS A 200 -19.65 13.37 0.25
CA LYS A 200 -20.72 13.09 1.20
C LYS A 200 -20.16 12.55 2.51
N PRO A 201 -20.70 12.95 3.68
CA PRO A 201 -20.35 12.35 4.95
C PRO A 201 -20.74 10.86 4.95
N ILE A 202 -19.94 10.04 5.63
CA ILE A 202 -20.28 8.63 5.85
C ILE A 202 -21.16 8.56 7.10
N PRO A 203 -22.35 7.93 7.04
CA PRO A 203 -23.18 7.75 8.22
C PRO A 203 -22.55 6.74 9.20
N GLU A 204 -22.84 6.92 10.48
CA GLU A 204 -22.56 5.91 11.49
C GLU A 204 -23.55 4.74 11.39
N GLY A 205 -23.14 3.56 11.88
CA GLY A 205 -23.99 2.37 11.93
C GLY A 205 -24.07 1.58 10.62
N LEU A 206 -23.11 1.72 9.70
CA LEU A 206 -22.98 0.83 8.55
C LEU A 206 -22.71 -0.59 9.03
N THR A 207 -23.48 -1.56 8.51
CA THR A 207 -23.45 -2.94 9.03
C THR A 207 -22.70 -3.91 8.11
N SER A 208 -22.32 -3.45 6.91
CA SER A 208 -21.64 -4.28 5.92
C SER A 208 -20.49 -3.57 5.23
N TRP A 209 -19.51 -4.36 4.79
CA TRP A 209 -18.44 -3.87 3.92
C TRP A 209 -18.95 -3.31 2.60
N ASP A 210 -20.00 -3.91 2.02
CA ASP A 210 -20.56 -3.47 0.75
C ASP A 210 -21.16 -2.05 0.83
N GLU A 211 -21.72 -1.69 1.99
CA GLU A 211 -22.17 -0.32 2.25
C GLU A 211 -20.97 0.63 2.37
N TYR A 212 -20.00 0.30 3.23
CA TYR A 212 -18.82 1.14 3.45
C TYR A 212 -18.02 1.35 2.16
N PHE A 213 -17.82 0.29 1.37
CA PHE A 213 -17.05 0.33 0.13
C PHE A 213 -17.66 1.24 -0.94
N LYS A 214 -19.00 1.44 -0.95
CA LYS A 214 -19.61 2.44 -1.83
C LYS A 214 -19.17 3.86 -1.49
N TYR A 215 -19.00 4.18 -0.21
CA TYR A 215 -18.49 5.47 0.25
C TYR A 215 -16.98 5.61 0.06
N ALA A 216 -16.25 4.50 0.18
CA ALA A 216 -14.80 4.45 0.03
C ALA A 216 -14.31 4.34 -1.43
N ASN A 217 -15.22 4.25 -2.41
CA ASN A 217 -14.92 4.03 -3.82
C ASN A 217 -14.15 2.72 -4.08
N VAL A 218 -14.53 1.65 -3.38
CA VAL A 218 -13.85 0.34 -3.44
C VAL A 218 -14.67 -0.67 -4.24
N ASP A 219 -14.01 -1.37 -5.15
CA ASP A 219 -14.57 -2.51 -5.87
C ASP A 219 -13.89 -3.81 -5.43
N ALA A 220 -14.39 -4.40 -4.34
CA ALA A 220 -13.80 -5.59 -3.72
C ALA A 220 -13.69 -6.79 -4.68
N ALA A 221 -14.61 -6.90 -5.64
CA ALA A 221 -14.55 -7.94 -6.66
C ALA A 221 -13.28 -7.82 -7.52
N ASN A 222 -12.81 -6.60 -7.75
CA ASN A 222 -11.59 -6.29 -8.50
C ASN A 222 -10.37 -6.02 -7.61
N HIS A 223 -10.44 -6.24 -6.29
CA HIS A 223 -9.27 -6.09 -5.42
C HIS A 223 -8.18 -7.13 -5.76
N ARG A 224 -7.02 -6.65 -6.22
CA ARG A 224 -5.83 -7.42 -6.63
C ARG A 224 -4.63 -6.51 -6.79
N PHE A 225 -3.44 -7.06 -6.97
CA PHE A 225 -2.32 -6.28 -7.46
C PHE A 225 -2.60 -5.79 -8.88
N HIS A 226 -2.25 -4.54 -9.18
CA HIS A 226 -2.43 -3.91 -10.49
C HIS A 226 -1.08 -3.75 -11.23
N PRO A 227 -0.50 -4.84 -11.78
CA PRO A 227 0.79 -4.77 -12.46
C PRO A 227 0.77 -3.83 -13.66
N GLU A 228 -0.39 -3.66 -14.31
CA GLU A 228 -0.59 -2.74 -15.43
C GLU A 228 -0.40 -1.26 -15.05
N HIS A 229 -0.46 -0.92 -13.76
CA HIS A 229 -0.22 0.42 -13.24
C HIS A 229 1.12 0.49 -12.53
N ALA A 230 1.38 -0.44 -11.62
CA ALA A 230 2.52 -0.37 -10.71
C ALA A 230 3.87 -0.59 -11.40
N VAL A 231 3.98 -1.57 -12.29
CA VAL A 231 5.24 -1.92 -12.98
C VAL A 231 5.73 -0.80 -13.90
N PRO A 232 4.94 -0.29 -14.87
CA PRO A 232 5.39 0.79 -15.73
C PRO A 232 5.62 2.10 -14.97
N TRP A 233 4.83 2.37 -13.92
CA TRP A 233 5.05 3.55 -13.07
C TRP A 233 6.40 3.47 -12.36
N LEU A 234 6.72 2.35 -11.71
CA LEU A 234 7.97 2.21 -10.99
C LEU A 234 9.17 2.22 -11.94
N ALA A 235 9.07 1.54 -13.08
CA ALA A 235 10.10 1.57 -14.12
C ALA A 235 10.42 3.02 -14.54
N LYS A 236 9.38 3.84 -14.77
CA LYS A 236 9.56 5.26 -15.08
C LYS A 236 10.23 6.03 -13.94
N VAL A 237 9.80 5.83 -12.69
CA VAL A 237 10.40 6.49 -11.51
C VAL A 237 11.89 6.15 -11.39
N PHE A 238 12.27 4.91 -11.71
CA PHE A 238 13.67 4.44 -11.68
C PHE A 238 14.46 4.68 -12.97
N GLY A 239 13.89 5.39 -13.96
CA GLY A 239 14.54 5.67 -15.24
C GLY A 239 14.83 4.41 -16.07
N MET A 240 14.08 3.32 -15.84
CA MET A 240 14.21 2.07 -16.57
C MET A 240 13.41 2.11 -17.88
N LYS A 241 13.96 1.50 -18.94
CA LYS A 241 13.21 1.23 -20.17
C LYS A 241 12.07 0.25 -19.86
N THR A 242 10.87 0.56 -20.33
CA THR A 242 9.72 -0.33 -20.20
C THR A 242 9.86 -1.53 -21.16
N ASN A 243 9.19 -2.65 -20.89
CA ASN A 243 9.28 -3.84 -21.74
C ASN A 243 8.90 -3.58 -23.22
N ASP A 244 8.05 -2.59 -23.51
CA ASP A 244 7.75 -2.14 -24.87
C ASP A 244 8.94 -1.48 -25.57
N GLU A 245 9.86 -0.88 -24.82
CA GLU A 245 11.09 -0.27 -25.30
C GLU A 245 12.26 -1.27 -25.34
N LEU A 246 12.26 -2.26 -24.43
CA LEU A 246 13.25 -3.33 -24.40
C LEU A 246 13.09 -4.31 -25.58
N TRP A 247 11.85 -4.56 -26.04
CA TRP A 247 11.60 -5.41 -27.21
C TRP A 247 11.66 -4.67 -28.56
N ARG A 248 11.67 -3.32 -28.55
CA ARG A 248 11.89 -2.50 -29.75
C ARG A 248 13.36 -2.38 -30.15
N TRP A 249 14.30 -2.81 -29.31
CA TRP A 249 15.70 -2.91 -29.69
C TRP A 249 15.97 -4.25 -30.37
N LYS A 250 15.59 -4.34 -31.65
CA LYS A 250 16.32 -5.18 -32.62
C LYS A 250 17.34 -4.25 -33.26
N GLY A 251 18.60 -4.45 -32.91
CA GLY A 251 19.71 -3.63 -33.37
C GLY A 251 19.76 -3.52 -34.90
N ASP A 252 19.98 -2.30 -35.36
CA ASP A 252 20.93 -2.07 -36.43
C ASP A 252 22.26 -1.72 -35.75
N GLU A 253 23.18 -2.69 -35.75
CA GLU A 253 24.65 -2.64 -35.81
C GLU A 253 25.24 -4.00 -35.40
#